data_AF-A0A2N3XUX0-F1
#
_entry.id   AF-A0A2N3XUX0-F1
#
_cell.length_a   1.000
_cell.length_b   1.000
_cell.length_c   1.000
_cell.angle_alpha   90.00
_cell.angle_beta   90.00
_cell.angle_gamma   90.00
#
_symmetry.space_group_name_H-M   'P 1'
#
loop_
_entity.id
_entity.type
_entity.pdbx_description
1 polymer ?
#
loop_
_entity_poly.entity_id
_entity_poly.type
_entity_poly.pdbx_seq_one_letter_code
_entity_poly.pdbx_strand_id
1 'polypeptide(L)'
;MDYTANPDALRKAGASAKSAGEQAGQVKLGPPPEDIAEAMPGGKSEGAAKQVAQSWEKAIKSWSEAALQHGDSLNATADEYQNSDESGAADIGRLEAQAGR
;
A
#
# COMPACT_ATOMS: atom_id res chain seq x y z
N MET A 1 -28.15 -3.32 -5.48
CA MET A 1 -26.71 -3.25 -5.20
C MET A 1 -26.57 -2.26 -4.08
N ASP A 2 -26.34 -2.76 -2.87
CA ASP A 2 -26.15 -1.89 -1.71
C ASP A 2 -24.66 -1.53 -1.65
N TYR A 3 -24.34 -0.26 -1.83
CA TYR A 3 -22.97 0.25 -1.78
C TYR A 3 -22.64 0.62 -0.33
N THR A 4 -22.83 -0.32 0.59
CA THR A 4 -22.35 -0.17 1.96
C THR A 4 -20.86 -0.45 1.89
N ALA A 5 -20.06 0.60 1.72
CA ALA A 5 -18.62 0.50 1.82
C ALA A 5 -18.28 -0.07 3.19
N ASN A 6 -17.95 -1.36 3.26
CA ASN A 6 -17.67 -2.02 4.53
C ASN A 6 -16.29 -1.54 5.04
N PRO A 7 -16.23 -0.73 6.13
CA PRO A 7 -14.97 -0.22 6.64
C PRO A 7 -13.98 -1.35 6.99
N ASP A 8 -14.47 -2.51 7.41
CA ASP A 8 -13.62 -3.67 7.70
C ASP A 8 -13.00 -4.27 6.44
N ALA A 9 -13.74 -4.25 5.32
CA ALA A 9 -13.20 -4.70 4.03
C ALA A 9 -12.08 -3.76 3.55
N LEU A 10 -12.25 -2.45 3.72
CA LEU A 10 -11.23 -1.44 3.43
C LEU A 10 -10.00 -1.61 4.31
N ARG A 11 -10.17 -1.82 5.62
CA ARG A 11 -9.06 -2.09 6.55
C ARG A 11 -8.30 -3.36 6.22
N LYS A 12 -9.02 -4.43 5.86
CA LYS A 12 -8.40 -5.70 5.44
C LYS A 12 -7.62 -5.54 4.13
N ALA A 13 -8.16 -4.81 3.17
CA ALA A 13 -7.47 -4.48 1.93
C ALA A 13 -6.22 -3.61 2.21
N GLY A 14 -6.33 -2.63 3.11
CA GLY A 14 -5.21 -1.77 3.51
C GLY A 14 -4.08 -2.55 4.18
N ALA A 15 -4.40 -3.44 5.12
CA ALA A 15 -3.42 -4.34 5.75
C ALA A 15 -2.74 -5.26 4.73
N SER A 16 -3.50 -5.77 3.76
CA SER A 16 -2.96 -6.64 2.71
C SER A 16 -2.01 -5.89 1.78
N ALA A 17 -2.35 -4.65 1.40
CA ALA A 17 -1.49 -3.77 0.60
C ALA A 17 -0.18 -3.44 1.33
N LYS A 18 -0.25 -3.12 2.63
CA LYS A 18 0.95 -2.88 3.45
C LYS A 18 1.84 -4.10 3.53
N SER A 19 1.27 -5.26 3.83
CA SER A 19 2.02 -6.51 3.91
C SER A 19 2.68 -6.88 2.57
N ALA A 20 1.99 -6.67 1.45
CA ALA A 20 2.56 -6.87 0.12
C ALA A 20 3.73 -5.90 -0.15
N GLY A 21 3.60 -4.62 0.23
CA GLY A 21 4.67 -3.63 0.12
C GLY A 21 5.90 -4.01 0.96
N GLU A 22 5.71 -4.38 2.21
CA GLU A 22 6.79 -4.81 3.11
C GLU A 22 7.52 -6.05 2.57
N GLN A 23 6.78 -7.05 2.08
CA GLN A 23 7.35 -8.25 1.49
C GLN A 23 8.13 -7.93 0.20
N ALA A 24 7.59 -7.04 -0.63
CA ALA A 24 8.25 -6.59 -1.84
C ALA A 24 9.61 -5.93 -1.56
N GLY A 25 9.65 -5.03 -0.57
CA GLY A 25 10.88 -4.32 -0.18
C GLY A 25 11.99 -5.24 0.35
N GLN A 26 11.66 -6.47 0.75
CA GLN A 26 12.63 -7.45 1.24
C GLN A 26 13.21 -8.33 0.12
N VAL A 27 12.68 -8.26 -1.11
CA VAL A 27 13.15 -9.08 -2.23
C VAL A 27 14.54 -8.60 -2.65
N LYS A 28 15.57 -9.37 -2.30
CA LYS A 28 16.94 -9.21 -2.81
C LYS A 28 17.08 -9.96 -4.12
N LEU A 29 17.30 -9.24 -5.22
CA LEU A 29 17.48 -9.84 -6.53
C LEU A 29 18.93 -10.28 -6.74
N GLY A 30 19.22 -11.46 -6.24
CA GLY A 30 20.43 -12.18 -6.56
C GLY A 30 21.71 -11.54 -6.01
N PRO A 31 22.87 -12.05 -6.45
CA PRO A 31 24.17 -11.53 -6.05
C PRO A 31 24.24 -10.02 -6.33
N PRO A 32 24.86 -9.21 -5.45
CA PRO A 32 25.08 -7.80 -5.75
C PRO A 32 25.67 -7.64 -7.16
N PRO A 33 25.32 -6.57 -7.89
CA PRO A 33 25.85 -6.33 -9.23
C PRO A 33 27.40 -6.26 -9.27
N GLU A 34 28.02 -6.11 -8.10
CA GLU A 34 29.44 -6.30 -7.80
C GLU A 34 29.92 -7.72 -8.17
N ASP A 35 29.18 -8.76 -7.75
CA ASP A 35 29.48 -10.18 -8.02
C ASP A 35 29.31 -10.52 -9.51
N ILE A 36 28.37 -9.87 -10.20
CA ILE A 36 28.19 -10.03 -11.65
C ILE A 36 29.35 -9.39 -12.42
N ALA A 37 29.87 -8.26 -11.92
CA ALA A 37 31.03 -7.59 -12.49
C ALA A 37 32.33 -8.38 -12.25
N GLU A 38 32.49 -8.98 -11.06
CA GLU A 38 33.59 -9.91 -10.78
C GLU A 38 33.51 -11.17 -11.64
N ALA A 39 32.31 -11.69 -11.92
CA ALA A 39 32.11 -12.85 -12.77
C ALA A 39 32.38 -12.57 -14.27
N MET A 40 32.35 -11.32 -14.72
CA MET A 40 32.59 -10.92 -16.12
C MET A 40 33.46 -9.66 -16.25
N PRO A 41 34.76 -9.70 -15.90
CA PRO A 41 35.63 -8.54 -15.95
C PRO A 41 35.74 -7.98 -17.38
N GLY A 42 35.39 -6.70 -17.58
CA GLY A 42 35.57 -6.00 -18.86
C GLY A 42 34.57 -6.37 -19.97
N GLY A 43 33.53 -7.14 -19.65
CA GLY A 43 32.47 -7.47 -20.59
C GLY A 43 31.56 -6.27 -20.90
N LYS A 44 31.14 -6.10 -22.16
CA LYS A 44 30.15 -5.07 -22.56
C LYS A 44 28.86 -5.08 -21.73
N SER A 45 28.55 -6.21 -21.08
CA SER A 45 27.36 -6.43 -20.27
C SER A 45 27.50 -5.97 -18.81
N GLU A 46 28.70 -5.64 -18.32
CA GLU A 46 28.93 -5.24 -16.92
C GLU A 46 28.14 -3.97 -16.56
N GLY A 47 28.26 -2.94 -17.39
CA GLY A 47 27.53 -1.67 -17.19
C GLY A 47 26.02 -1.84 -17.31
N ALA A 48 25.55 -2.70 -18.23
CA ALA A 48 24.14 -2.99 -18.41
C ALA A 48 23.57 -3.77 -17.21
N ALA A 49 24.31 -4.74 -16.66
CA ALA A 49 23.92 -5.49 -15.48
C ALA A 49 23.77 -4.58 -14.25
N LYS A 50 24.73 -3.65 -14.04
CA LYS A 50 24.65 -2.63 -12.99
C LYS A 50 23.43 -1.74 -13.15
N GLN A 51 23.13 -1.28 -14.36
CA GLN A 51 21.95 -0.44 -14.64
C GLN A 51 20.63 -1.17 -14.41
N VAL A 52 20.54 -2.45 -14.78
CA VAL A 52 19.35 -3.27 -14.52
C VAL A 52 19.16 -3.47 -13.02
N ALA A 53 20.22 -3.81 -12.28
CA ALA A 53 20.14 -3.98 -10.84
C ALA A 53 19.67 -2.70 -10.13
N GLN A 54 20.26 -1.54 -10.46
CA GLN A 54 19.85 -0.25 -9.89
C GLN A 54 18.42 0.15 -10.26
N SER A 55 18.03 -0.05 -11.52
CA SER A 55 16.68 0.27 -11.99
C SER A 55 15.64 -0.60 -11.28
N TRP A 56 15.97 -1.86 -11.05
CA TRP A 56 15.06 -2.79 -10.38
C TRP A 56 14.96 -2.53 -8.88
N GLU A 57 16.08 -2.24 -8.21
CA GLU A 57 16.07 -1.82 -6.79
C GLU A 57 15.17 -0.58 -6.61
N LYS A 58 15.31 0.40 -7.49
CA LYS A 58 14.44 1.59 -7.51
C LYS A 58 12.98 1.23 -7.76
N ALA A 59 12.69 0.30 -8.66
CA ALA A 59 11.33 -0.13 -8.97
C ALA A 59 10.68 -0.85 -7.77
N ILE A 60 11.39 -1.76 -7.11
CA ILE A 60 10.91 -2.46 -5.91
C ILE A 60 10.63 -1.46 -4.79
N LYS A 61 11.56 -0.53 -4.54
CA LYS A 61 11.38 0.49 -3.51
C LYS A 61 10.15 1.36 -3.79
N SER A 62 10.01 1.85 -5.03
CA SER A 62 8.86 2.65 -5.43
C SER A 62 7.54 1.88 -5.31
N TRP A 63 7.53 0.60 -5.64
CA TRP A 63 6.34 -0.24 -5.52
C TRP A 63 5.98 -0.50 -4.06
N SER A 64 6.98 -0.79 -3.20
CA SER A 64 6.81 -0.92 -1.75
C SER A 64 6.20 0.35 -1.14
N GLU A 65 6.73 1.52 -1.48
CA GLU A 65 6.23 2.81 -0.99
C GLU A 65 4.80 3.08 -1.47
N ALA A 66 4.50 2.82 -2.74
CA ALA A 66 3.15 2.98 -3.30
C ALA A 66 2.13 2.04 -2.64
N ALA A 67 2.51 0.79 -2.35
CA ALA A 67 1.65 -0.17 -1.68
C ALA A 67 1.34 0.23 -0.23
N LEU A 68 2.34 0.75 0.50
CA LEU A 68 2.15 1.30 1.85
C LEU A 68 1.19 2.50 1.82
N GLN A 69 1.42 3.46 0.92
CA GLN A 69 0.58 4.66 0.78
C GLN A 69 -0.86 4.31 0.38
N HIS A 70 -1.03 3.33 -0.50
CA HIS A 70 -2.36 2.84 -0.87
C HIS A 70 -3.06 2.21 0.33
N GLY A 71 -2.34 1.43 1.14
CA GLY A 71 -2.87 0.85 2.36
C GLY A 71 -3.28 1.89 3.40
N ASP A 72 -2.52 2.98 3.54
CA ASP A 72 -2.89 4.11 4.40
C ASP A 72 -4.15 4.83 3.90
N SER A 73 -4.27 5.00 2.58
CA SER A 73 -5.44 5.64 1.96
C SER A 73 -6.71 4.82 2.20
N LEU A 74 -6.63 3.49 2.08
CA LEU A 74 -7.77 2.60 2.37
C LEU A 74 -8.20 2.67 3.84
N ASN A 75 -7.26 2.77 4.78
CA ASN A 75 -7.56 2.95 6.19
C ASN A 75 -8.23 4.32 6.45
N ALA A 76 -7.70 5.39 5.86
CA ALA A 76 -8.29 6.72 5.99
C ALA A 76 -9.73 6.76 5.48
N THR A 77 -10.00 6.14 4.32
CA THR A 77 -11.36 6.02 3.79
C THR A 77 -12.27 5.21 4.71
N ALA A 78 -11.76 4.14 5.34
CA ALA A 78 -12.54 3.37 6.32
C ALA A 78 -12.95 4.22 7.52
N ASP A 79 -12.05 5.07 8.02
CA ASP A 79 -12.31 5.97 9.13
C ASP A 79 -13.32 7.07 8.75
N GLU A 80 -13.25 7.61 7.53
CA GLU A 80 -14.24 8.56 7.01
C GLU A 80 -15.65 7.96 6.97
N TYR A 81 -15.80 6.72 6.48
CA TYR A 81 -17.09 6.04 6.47
C TYR A 81 -17.64 5.83 7.89
N GLN A 82 -16.80 5.35 8.80
CA GLN A 82 -17.22 5.14 10.19
C GLN A 82 -17.66 6.44 10.88
N ASN A 83 -16.89 7.52 10.71
CA ASN A 83 -17.23 8.82 11.29
C ASN A 83 -18.53 9.38 10.69
N SER A 84 -18.75 9.19 9.39
CA SER A 84 -19.99 9.61 8.72
C SER A 84 -21.20 8.86 9.26
N ASP A 85 -21.09 7.56 9.46
CA ASP A 85 -22.16 6.73 10.01
C ASP A 85 -22.49 7.10 11.46
N GLU A 86 -21.46 7.32 12.29
CA GLU A 86 -21.62 7.75 13.69
C GLU A 86 -22.30 9.14 13.80
N SER A 87 -21.88 10.10 12.96
CA SER A 87 -22.49 11.43 12.91
C SER A 87 -23.95 11.37 12.46
N GLY A 88 -24.24 10.59 11.41
CA GLY A 88 -25.61 10.42 10.91
C GLY A 88 -26.52 9.79 11.96
N ALA A 89 -26.06 8.75 12.66
CA ALA A 89 -26.81 8.13 13.75
C ALA A 89 -27.10 9.11 14.90
N ALA A 90 -26.12 9.94 15.27
CA ALA A 90 -26.29 10.96 16.31
C ALA A 90 -27.28 12.08 15.91
N ASP A 91 -27.32 12.46 14.64
CA ASP A 91 -28.27 13.44 14.12
C ASP A 91 -29.71 12.88 14.10
N ILE A 92 -29.87 11.64 13.63
CA ILE A 92 -31.17 10.95 13.64
C ILE A 92 -31.71 10.81 15.07
N GLY A 93 -30.88 10.34 16.01
CA GLY A 93 -31.29 10.20 17.41
C GLY A 93 -31.68 11.55 18.05
N ARG A 94 -31.03 12.65 17.66
CA ARG A 94 -31.42 14.00 18.09
C ARG A 94 -32.77 14.43 17.51
N LEU A 95 -33.04 14.14 16.25
CA LEU A 95 -34.32 14.46 15.61
C LEU A 95 -35.48 13.65 16.21
N GLU A 96 -35.29 12.36 16.46
CA GLU A 96 -36.29 11.51 17.13
C GLU A 96 -36.59 12.01 18.55
N ALA A 97 -35.57 12.41 19.32
CA ALA A 97 -35.75 12.97 20.66
C ALA A 97 -36.49 14.32 20.66
N GLN A 98 -36.43 15.08 19.56
CA GLN A 98 -37.17 16.34 19.40
C GLN A 98 -38.60 16.11 18.90
N ALA A 99 -38.83 15.11 18.04
CA ALA A 99 -40.15 14.78 17.50
C ALA A 99 -41.05 14.00 18.48
N GLY A 100 -40.46 13.39 19.52
CA GLY A 100 -41.17 12.66 20.58
C GLY A 100 -41.66 13.50 21.77
N ARG A 101 -41.65 14.84 21.67
CA ARG A 101 -42.29 15.77 22.63
C ARG A 101 -43.45 16.50 21.96
#